data_AF-A0A8H3QYB5-F1
#
_entry.id   AF-A0A8H3QYB5-F1
#
_cell.length_a   1.000
_cell.length_b   1.000
_cell.length_c   1.000
_cell.angle_alpha   90.00
_cell.angle_beta   90.00
_cell.angle_gamma   90.00
#
_symmetry.space_group_name_H-M   'P 1'
#
loop_
_entity.id
_entity.type
_entity.pdbx_description
1 polymer ?
#
loop_
_entity_poly.entity_id
_entity_poly.type
_entity_poly.pdbx_seq_one_letter_code
_entity_poly.pdbx_strand_id
1 'polypeptide(L)'
;MSQDMAKAFDSKPQDQDHHDEDESLGYSMELEWLKNIPCNERQKISIQTAASAYADDTQWIAKNKDKAEKIVSIANKFFDINDIKINGKKSEIIIVNPKESNKDDRSLKIGKNKDKVIANKGSVPIRILGVRKHITHAQAIYIVNTILLPRLEYRLKITIWEDGKYEEIFRPVMKEVKYKTRLPSNCHDNILLHSAQGKLKNLWRNQVGAQITEFLVTLNSKSKQADILKMRLKKAQLKLNITTCILLMEPDVTVPNKIQNNYAYNVMRKAHDYLFKFQPLAESEEWEIQIIGPSIRNFVYQQAPKMCKKDKELIIRKAAAFSIHGVLQLVTQDASGTLTWLQICDINKRPARGRIPRWFTLLRNLIQNAHDLENYYITSAKPNNKKRDSDINEKN
;
A
#
# COMPACT_ATOMS: atom_id res chain seq x y z
N MET A 1 4.04 -9.41 51.51
CA MET A 1 2.95 -8.61 50.88
C MET A 1 3.56 -7.31 50.42
N SER A 2 3.40 -6.95 49.14
CA SER A 2 4.12 -5.86 48.44
C SER A 2 5.51 -6.22 47.92
N GLN A 3 5.55 -6.98 46.80
CA GLN A 3 6.46 -6.77 45.65
C GLN A 3 6.23 -7.79 44.51
N ASP A 4 5.45 -8.86 44.73
CA ASP A 4 5.24 -9.91 43.71
C ASP A 4 3.97 -9.76 42.82
N MET A 5 3.16 -8.70 42.99
CA MET A 5 2.00 -8.46 42.11
C MET A 5 2.28 -7.51 40.93
N ALA A 6 3.47 -6.89 40.86
CA ALA A 6 3.81 -5.95 39.79
C ALA A 6 4.54 -6.59 38.59
N LYS A 7 4.82 -7.90 38.62
CA LYS A 7 5.48 -8.63 37.51
C LYS A 7 4.54 -9.48 36.64
N ALA A 8 3.24 -9.49 36.93
CA ALA A 8 2.27 -10.33 36.22
C ALA A 8 1.55 -9.64 35.03
N PHE A 9 1.84 -8.36 34.75
CA PHE A 9 1.12 -7.59 33.72
C PHE A 9 2.00 -6.99 32.60
N ASP A 10 3.31 -7.29 32.57
CA ASP A 10 4.23 -6.72 31.57
C ASP A 10 4.86 -7.75 30.61
N SER A 11 4.36 -8.97 30.58
CA SER A 11 4.61 -9.90 29.48
C SER A 11 3.40 -9.89 28.55
N LYS A 12 3.38 -8.94 27.61
CA LYS A 12 2.62 -9.16 26.37
C LYS A 12 3.09 -10.49 25.79
N PRO A 13 2.20 -11.45 25.52
CA PRO A 13 2.60 -12.60 24.72
C PRO A 13 3.05 -12.05 23.37
N GLN A 14 4.29 -12.35 23.00
CA GLN A 14 4.61 -12.47 21.59
C GLN A 14 3.79 -13.66 21.10
N ASP A 15 2.59 -13.38 20.58
CA ASP A 15 1.82 -14.34 19.79
C ASP A 15 2.60 -14.56 18.49
N GLN A 16 3.67 -15.35 18.57
CA GLN A 16 4.12 -16.15 17.45
C GLN A 16 3.13 -17.29 17.32
N ASP A 17 1.97 -16.98 16.71
CA ASP A 17 1.11 -17.99 16.11
C ASP A 17 1.88 -18.63 14.95
N HIS A 18 2.73 -19.59 15.29
CA HIS A 18 3.18 -20.62 14.35
C HIS A 18 1.98 -21.51 14.04
N HIS A 19 1.05 -20.99 13.26
CA HIS A 19 0.14 -21.84 12.51
C HIS A 19 0.94 -22.45 11.37
N ASP A 20 1.12 -23.78 11.43
CA ASP A 20 1.43 -24.62 10.27
C ASP A 20 0.28 -24.46 9.27
N GLU A 21 0.29 -23.34 8.53
CA GLU A 21 -0.67 -23.08 7.46
C GLU A 21 -0.34 -24.04 6.31
N ASP A 22 -1.29 -24.91 5.95
CA ASP A 22 -1.23 -25.71 4.73
C ASP A 22 -0.98 -24.77 3.54
N GLU A 23 0.23 -24.82 2.96
CA GLU A 23 0.67 -23.96 1.85
C GLU A 23 -0.25 -24.06 0.62
N SER A 24 -1.11 -25.07 0.55
CA SER A 24 -2.09 -25.22 -0.54
C SER A 24 -3.36 -24.37 -0.37
N LEU A 25 -3.65 -23.87 0.85
CA LEU A 25 -4.89 -23.16 1.21
C LEU A 25 -4.67 -21.67 1.49
N GLY A 26 -5.74 -20.88 1.42
CA GLY A 26 -5.66 -19.44 1.70
C GLY A 26 -5.50 -18.54 0.47
N TYR A 27 -5.12 -17.29 0.73
CA TYR A 27 -4.82 -16.29 -0.28
C TYR A 27 -3.34 -15.92 -0.24
N SER A 28 -2.69 -16.00 -1.41
CA SER A 28 -1.30 -15.60 -1.59
C SER A 28 -1.20 -14.29 -2.37
N MET A 29 -0.35 -13.41 -1.86
CA MET A 29 0.09 -12.19 -2.52
C MET A 29 1.53 -12.37 -2.98
N GLU A 30 1.76 -12.20 -4.27
CA GLU A 30 3.08 -12.34 -4.85
C GLU A 30 3.54 -11.03 -5.51
N LEU A 31 4.84 -10.75 -5.39
CA LEU A 31 5.53 -9.66 -6.04
C LEU A 31 6.89 -10.14 -6.55
N GLU A 32 7.15 -9.94 -7.83
CA GLU A 32 8.48 -10.12 -8.43
C GLU A 32 9.26 -8.80 -8.26
N TRP A 33 10.24 -8.82 -7.36
CA TRP A 33 11.12 -7.69 -7.06
C TRP A 33 12.38 -7.74 -7.94
N LEU A 34 12.75 -6.60 -8.51
CA LEU A 34 13.94 -6.46 -9.35
C LEU A 34 15.09 -5.96 -8.47
N LYS A 35 16.08 -6.81 -8.18
CA LYS A 35 17.27 -6.40 -7.40
C LYS A 35 18.32 -5.78 -8.29
N ASN A 36 18.70 -6.51 -9.33
CA ASN A 36 19.75 -6.08 -10.26
C ASN A 36 19.29 -6.36 -11.69
N ILE A 37 19.03 -5.29 -12.43
CA ILE A 37 18.56 -5.37 -13.81
C ILE A 37 19.64 -5.91 -14.77
N PRO A 38 20.89 -5.43 -14.72
CA PRO A 38 21.97 -5.95 -15.56
C PRO A 38 22.16 -7.47 -15.48
N CYS A 39 22.13 -8.03 -14.27
CA CYS A 39 22.28 -9.46 -14.04
C CYS A 39 20.95 -10.22 -14.15
N ASN A 40 19.85 -9.53 -14.47
CA ASN A 40 18.49 -10.06 -14.45
C ASN A 40 18.16 -10.80 -13.13
N GLU A 41 18.68 -10.30 -12.02
CA GLU A 41 18.46 -10.84 -10.69
C GLU A 41 17.10 -10.39 -10.15
N ARG A 42 16.22 -11.36 -9.93
CA ARG A 42 14.85 -11.14 -9.48
C ARG A 42 14.59 -11.94 -8.22
N GLN A 43 13.89 -11.32 -7.26
CA GLN A 43 13.47 -11.96 -6.03
C GLN A 43 11.96 -12.08 -6.01
N LYS A 44 11.43 -13.29 -5.82
CA LYS A 44 10.00 -13.49 -5.58
C LYS A 44 9.70 -13.27 -4.10
N ILE A 45 8.88 -12.26 -3.80
CA ILE A 45 8.33 -11.99 -2.47
C ILE A 45 6.91 -12.56 -2.46
N SER A 46 6.62 -13.48 -1.55
CA SER A 46 5.32 -14.13 -1.42
C SER A 46 4.86 -14.05 0.03
N ILE A 47 3.60 -13.69 0.25
CA ILE A 47 2.96 -13.68 1.57
C ILE A 47 1.63 -14.40 1.44
N GLN A 48 1.40 -15.36 2.32
CA GLN A 48 0.19 -16.17 2.36
C GLN A 48 -0.54 -15.95 3.68
N THR A 49 -1.86 -15.88 3.59
CA THR A 49 -2.74 -15.83 4.75
C THR A 49 -4.00 -16.65 4.44
N ALA A 50 -4.30 -17.63 5.28
CA ALA A 50 -5.51 -18.43 5.16
C ALA A 50 -6.63 -18.00 6.13
N ALA A 51 -6.27 -17.49 7.29
CA ALA A 51 -7.22 -17.12 8.34
C ALA A 51 -6.76 -15.90 9.15
N SER A 52 -7.70 -15.27 9.84
CA SER A 52 -7.47 -14.27 10.87
C SER A 52 -8.55 -14.43 11.93
N ALA A 53 -8.19 -14.40 13.20
CA ALA A 53 -9.14 -14.55 14.30
C ALA A 53 -8.98 -13.41 15.31
N TYR A 54 -10.09 -13.06 15.96
CA TYR A 54 -10.11 -12.15 17.10
C TYR A 54 -11.19 -12.62 18.08
N ALA A 55 -10.77 -13.07 19.27
CA ALA A 55 -11.66 -13.72 20.23
C ALA A 55 -12.43 -14.90 19.58
N ASP A 56 -13.76 -14.87 19.60
CA ASP A 56 -14.63 -15.89 18.99
C ASP A 56 -14.87 -15.67 17.48
N ASP A 57 -14.56 -14.47 16.97
CA ASP A 57 -14.74 -14.14 15.56
C ASP A 57 -13.56 -14.66 14.72
N THR A 58 -13.84 -15.63 13.85
CA THR A 58 -12.86 -16.18 12.90
C THR A 58 -13.21 -15.79 11.46
N GLN A 59 -12.21 -15.36 10.70
CA GLN A 59 -12.30 -15.01 9.30
C GLN A 59 -11.42 -15.94 8.47
N TRP A 60 -11.97 -16.48 7.39
CA TRP A 60 -11.22 -17.28 6.41
C TRP A 60 -11.11 -16.54 5.09
N ILE A 61 -9.92 -16.57 4.50
CA ILE A 61 -9.63 -15.87 3.25
C ILE A 61 -9.21 -16.92 2.22
N ALA A 62 -9.88 -16.94 1.06
CA ALA A 62 -9.61 -17.90 0.01
C ALA A 62 -9.54 -17.20 -1.36
N LYS A 63 -8.70 -17.74 -2.25
CA LYS A 63 -8.57 -17.24 -3.64
C LYS A 63 -9.84 -17.47 -4.49
N ASN A 64 -10.58 -18.55 -4.23
CA ASN A 64 -11.78 -18.93 -4.96
C ASN A 64 -12.73 -19.77 -4.09
N LYS A 65 -13.91 -20.09 -4.62
CA LYS A 65 -14.95 -20.85 -3.93
C LYS A 65 -14.48 -22.25 -3.54
N ASP A 66 -13.87 -23.01 -4.45
CA ASP A 66 -13.43 -24.38 -4.16
C ASP A 66 -12.45 -24.44 -2.99
N LYS A 67 -11.49 -23.49 -2.92
CA LYS A 67 -10.59 -23.38 -1.77
C LYS A 67 -11.33 -22.96 -0.50
N ALA A 68 -12.32 -22.07 -0.60
CA ALA A 68 -13.15 -21.70 0.55
C ALA A 68 -13.94 -22.90 1.08
N GLU A 69 -14.51 -23.74 0.21
CA GLU A 69 -15.22 -24.96 0.59
C GLU A 69 -14.30 -25.98 1.28
N LYS A 70 -13.05 -26.11 0.81
CA LYS A 70 -12.04 -26.92 1.48
C LYS A 70 -11.72 -26.40 2.89
N ILE A 71 -11.47 -25.10 3.03
CA ILE A 71 -11.21 -24.48 4.34
C ILE A 71 -12.40 -24.70 5.29
N VAL A 72 -13.62 -24.47 4.81
CA VAL A 72 -14.86 -24.70 5.57
C VAL A 72 -15.01 -26.17 5.95
N SER A 73 -14.69 -27.11 5.06
CA SER A 73 -14.74 -28.54 5.39
C SER A 73 -13.75 -28.92 6.48
N ILE A 74 -12.55 -28.35 6.49
CA ILE A 74 -11.55 -28.58 7.54
C ILE A 74 -12.03 -27.96 8.86
N ALA A 75 -12.51 -26.72 8.80
CA ALA A 75 -13.03 -26.02 9.97
C ALA A 75 -14.20 -26.79 10.61
N ASN A 76 -15.16 -27.27 9.82
CA ASN A 76 -16.28 -28.08 10.32
C ASN A 76 -15.77 -29.31 11.07
N LYS A 77 -14.83 -30.08 10.51
CA LYS A 77 -14.24 -31.25 11.18
C LYS A 77 -13.56 -30.86 12.49
N PHE A 78 -12.78 -29.78 12.50
CA PHE A 78 -12.08 -29.30 13.68
C PHE A 78 -13.06 -28.91 14.79
N PHE A 79 -14.07 -28.09 14.48
CA PHE A 79 -15.06 -27.67 15.48
C PHE A 79 -15.94 -28.83 15.94
N ASP A 80 -16.24 -29.79 15.06
CA ASP A 80 -16.99 -30.99 15.42
C ASP A 80 -16.25 -31.85 16.45
N ILE A 81 -14.93 -32.05 16.28
CA ILE A 81 -14.08 -32.79 17.22
C ILE A 81 -14.03 -32.10 18.58
N ASN A 82 -14.00 -30.76 18.58
CA ASN A 82 -13.93 -29.96 19.81
C ASN A 82 -15.30 -29.67 20.44
N ASP A 83 -16.38 -30.25 19.91
CA ASP A 83 -17.77 -29.99 20.28
C ASP A 83 -18.14 -28.49 20.32
N ILE A 84 -17.57 -27.73 19.39
CA ILE A 84 -17.86 -26.30 19.19
C ILE A 84 -18.86 -26.16 18.05
N LYS A 85 -19.90 -25.34 18.25
CA LYS A 85 -20.93 -25.10 17.22
C LYS A 85 -20.70 -23.79 16.49
N ILE A 86 -20.44 -23.85 15.18
CA ILE A 86 -20.40 -22.66 14.33
C ILE A 86 -21.81 -22.07 14.14
N ASN A 87 -21.95 -20.76 14.33
CA ASN A 87 -23.22 -20.07 14.15
C ASN A 87 -23.40 -19.59 12.70
N GLY A 88 -23.96 -20.44 11.84
CA GLY A 88 -24.19 -20.13 10.42
C GLY A 88 -25.10 -18.91 10.18
N LYS A 89 -25.97 -18.55 11.13
CA LYS A 89 -26.82 -17.34 11.03
C LYS A 89 -26.03 -16.05 11.21
N LYS A 90 -24.92 -16.08 11.96
CA LYS A 90 -24.02 -14.93 12.16
C LYS A 90 -22.88 -14.89 11.14
N SER A 91 -22.57 -16.03 10.51
CA SER A 91 -21.55 -16.09 9.48
C SER A 91 -21.99 -15.29 8.24
N GLU A 92 -21.06 -14.54 7.67
CA GLU A 92 -21.28 -13.78 6.43
C GLU A 92 -20.21 -14.11 5.39
N ILE A 93 -20.56 -14.01 4.11
CA ILE A 93 -19.61 -14.14 3.00
C ILE A 93 -19.42 -12.78 2.35
N ILE A 94 -18.15 -12.38 2.20
CA ILE A 94 -17.75 -11.19 1.47
C ILE A 94 -17.02 -11.63 0.21
N ILE A 95 -17.52 -11.21 -0.96
CA ILE A 95 -16.89 -11.50 -2.25
C ILE A 95 -16.25 -10.22 -2.76
N VAL A 96 -14.93 -10.23 -2.89
CA VAL A 96 -14.13 -9.11 -3.39
C VAL A 96 -13.87 -9.32 -4.88
N ASN A 97 -14.14 -8.29 -5.70
CA ASN A 97 -14.02 -8.33 -7.17
C ASN A 97 -14.82 -9.47 -7.82
N PRO A 98 -16.15 -9.53 -7.63
CA PRO A 98 -16.96 -10.58 -8.20
C PRO A 98 -16.87 -10.54 -9.73
N LYS A 99 -16.58 -11.68 -10.36
CA LYS A 99 -16.84 -11.85 -11.80
C LYS A 99 -18.36 -11.91 -11.99
N GLU A 100 -18.85 -11.40 -13.13
CA GLU A 100 -20.24 -11.57 -13.55
C GLU A 100 -20.55 -13.07 -13.61
N SER A 101 -21.18 -13.58 -12.56
CA SER A 101 -21.51 -14.99 -12.34
C SER A 101 -22.84 -15.04 -11.61
N ASN A 102 -23.60 -16.11 -11.86
CA ASN A 102 -24.95 -16.32 -11.36
C ASN A 102 -25.03 -16.13 -9.83
N LYS A 103 -26.08 -15.46 -9.37
CA LYS A 103 -26.31 -15.11 -7.96
C LYS A 103 -26.36 -16.35 -7.06
N ASP A 104 -26.77 -17.50 -7.58
CA ASP A 104 -26.91 -18.75 -6.83
C ASP A 104 -25.56 -19.38 -6.43
N ASP A 105 -24.48 -19.02 -7.13
CA ASP A 105 -23.15 -19.58 -6.87
C ASP A 105 -22.42 -18.91 -5.69
N ARG A 106 -23.00 -17.83 -5.15
CA ARG A 106 -22.45 -16.98 -4.06
C ARG A 106 -22.89 -17.44 -2.67
N SER A 107 -22.84 -18.74 -2.43
CA SER A 107 -23.17 -19.32 -1.12
C SER A 107 -22.20 -20.42 -0.71
N LEU A 108 -22.03 -20.57 0.60
CA LEU A 108 -21.26 -21.65 1.23
C LEU A 108 -22.13 -22.30 2.32
N LYS A 109 -21.89 -23.58 2.58
CA LYS A 109 -22.57 -24.33 3.64
C LYS A 109 -21.63 -24.46 4.84
N ILE A 110 -22.03 -23.95 6.00
CA ILE A 110 -21.19 -23.89 7.21
C ILE A 110 -21.85 -24.61 8.39
N GLY A 111 -21.05 -25.24 9.24
CA GLY A 111 -21.46 -25.88 10.49
C GLY A 111 -22.11 -27.27 10.32
N LYS A 112 -22.37 -27.94 11.46
CA LYS A 112 -23.03 -29.27 11.53
C LYS A 112 -24.34 -29.33 10.73
N ASN A 113 -25.12 -28.24 10.76
CA ASN A 113 -26.41 -28.14 10.09
C ASN A 113 -26.31 -27.77 8.60
N LYS A 114 -25.11 -27.53 8.07
CA LYS A 114 -24.87 -27.08 6.69
C LYS A 114 -25.67 -25.83 6.33
N ASP A 115 -25.73 -24.87 7.25
CA ASP A 115 -26.44 -23.61 7.08
C ASP A 115 -25.92 -22.88 5.83
N LYS A 116 -26.84 -22.51 4.92
CA LYS A 116 -26.49 -21.81 3.68
C LYS A 116 -26.28 -20.32 3.97
N VAL A 117 -25.03 -19.89 3.92
CA VAL A 117 -24.65 -18.47 4.06
C VAL A 117 -24.61 -17.82 2.69
N ILE A 118 -25.21 -16.64 2.55
CA ILE A 118 -25.31 -15.90 1.28
C ILE A 118 -24.45 -14.63 1.37
N ALA A 119 -23.83 -14.24 0.25
CA ALA A 119 -23.05 -13.01 0.20
C ALA A 119 -23.88 -11.76 0.57
N ASN A 120 -23.38 -10.97 1.51
CA ASN A 120 -24.07 -9.77 2.01
C ASN A 120 -24.14 -8.69 0.93
N LYS A 121 -25.31 -8.03 0.78
CA LYS A 121 -25.54 -6.96 -0.21
C LYS A 121 -25.36 -5.54 0.35
N GLY A 122 -25.11 -5.41 1.66
CA GLY A 122 -24.69 -4.18 2.34
C GLY A 122 -25.45 -2.91 1.99
N SER A 123 -26.39 -2.47 2.84
CA SER A 123 -26.36 -1.14 3.48
C SER A 123 -27.66 -0.85 4.26
N VAL A 124 -27.59 -0.88 5.60
CA VAL A 124 -28.57 -0.20 6.46
C VAL A 124 -27.87 1.03 7.07
N PRO A 125 -28.37 2.25 6.83
CA PRO A 125 -27.79 3.44 7.42
C PRO A 125 -27.97 3.42 8.94
N ILE A 126 -26.87 3.60 9.68
CA ILE A 126 -26.91 3.73 11.14
C ILE A 126 -27.12 5.21 11.47
N ARG A 127 -28.31 5.56 11.99
CA ARG A 127 -28.60 6.89 12.53
C ARG A 127 -27.99 6.98 13.94
N ILE A 128 -26.87 7.69 14.07
CA ILE A 128 -26.14 7.81 15.35
C ILE A 128 -26.77 8.85 16.29
N LEU A 129 -27.59 9.78 15.77
CA LEU A 129 -28.23 10.84 16.55
C LEU A 129 -29.72 10.88 16.24
N GLY A 130 -30.53 10.44 17.21
CA GLY A 130 -32.00 10.35 17.09
C GLY A 130 -32.76 10.80 18.34
N VAL A 131 -32.12 11.50 19.28
CA VAL A 131 -32.79 11.98 20.49
C VAL A 131 -32.45 13.45 20.72
N ARG A 132 -33.47 14.33 20.64
CA ARG A 132 -33.35 15.74 21.00
C ARG A 132 -33.32 15.88 22.52
N LYS A 133 -32.13 15.75 23.12
CA LYS A 133 -31.88 16.20 24.49
C LYS A 133 -31.20 17.56 24.46
N HIS A 134 -31.57 18.45 25.39
CA HIS A 134 -30.87 19.71 25.57
C HIS A 134 -29.47 19.43 26.13
N ILE A 135 -28.47 19.49 25.26
CA ILE A 135 -27.05 19.37 25.63
C ILE A 135 -26.37 20.74 25.51
N THR A 136 -25.42 21.01 26.40
CA THR A 136 -24.59 22.21 26.37
C THR A 136 -23.53 22.12 25.26
N HIS A 137 -22.90 23.24 24.90
CA HIS A 137 -21.82 23.24 23.91
C HIS A 137 -20.62 22.37 24.37
N ALA A 138 -20.28 22.40 25.67
CA ALA A 138 -19.21 21.58 26.23
C ALA A 138 -19.53 20.08 26.13
N GLN A 139 -20.77 19.68 26.41
CA GLN A 139 -21.23 18.30 26.23
C GLN A 139 -21.21 17.88 24.75
N ALA A 140 -21.59 18.77 23.83
CA ALA A 140 -21.51 18.50 22.40
C ALA A 140 -20.04 18.27 21.96
N ILE A 141 -19.12 19.16 22.32
CA ILE A 141 -17.69 19.02 22.02
C ILE A 141 -17.13 17.73 22.63
N TYR A 142 -17.50 17.39 23.86
CA TYR A 142 -17.11 16.13 24.49
C TYR A 142 -17.60 14.91 23.69
N ILE A 143 -18.87 14.88 23.28
CA ILE A 143 -19.40 13.78 22.45
C ILE A 143 -18.65 13.69 21.13
N VAL A 144 -18.34 14.82 20.49
CA VAL A 144 -17.57 14.80 19.24
C VAL A 144 -16.18 14.21 19.46
N ASN A 145 -15.43 14.72 20.42
CA ASN A 145 -14.05 14.31 20.67
C ASN A 145 -13.92 12.87 21.20
N THR A 146 -14.85 12.44 22.06
CA THR A 146 -14.74 11.18 22.82
C THR A 146 -15.48 10.04 22.14
N ILE A 147 -16.51 10.32 21.34
CA ILE A 147 -17.36 9.28 20.74
C ILE A 147 -17.29 9.33 19.22
N LEU A 148 -17.56 10.48 18.62
CA LEU A 148 -17.68 10.58 17.16
C LEU A 148 -16.33 10.37 16.48
N LEU A 149 -15.29 11.10 16.91
CA LEU A 149 -13.97 11.01 16.31
C LEU A 149 -13.36 9.60 16.42
N PRO A 150 -13.35 8.91 17.58
CA PRO A 150 -12.84 7.54 17.64
C PRO A 150 -13.62 6.56 16.75
N ARG A 151 -14.94 6.72 16.64
CA ARG A 151 -15.77 5.89 15.74
C ARG A 151 -15.45 6.13 14.27
N LEU A 152 -15.22 7.39 13.88
CA LEU A 152 -14.80 7.73 12.53
C LEU A 152 -13.37 7.25 12.27
N GLU A 153 -12.47 7.40 13.23
CA GLU A 153 -11.08 6.93 13.17
C GLU A 153 -11.00 5.44 12.84
N TYR A 154 -11.76 4.63 13.59
CA TYR A 154 -11.86 3.21 13.35
C TYR A 154 -12.46 2.87 11.98
N ARG A 155 -13.57 3.53 11.59
CA ARG A 155 -14.24 3.26 10.30
C ARG A 155 -13.43 3.69 9.08
N LEU A 156 -12.63 4.75 9.22
CA LEU A 156 -11.84 5.33 8.15
C LEU A 156 -10.39 4.86 8.18
N LYS A 157 -10.03 3.94 9.07
CA LYS A 157 -8.67 3.45 9.31
C LYS A 157 -7.89 3.20 8.01
N ILE A 158 -8.45 2.43 7.08
CA ILE A 158 -7.81 2.04 5.81
C ILE A 158 -8.18 2.95 4.61
N THR A 159 -8.82 4.09 4.86
CA THR A 159 -9.33 5.00 3.82
C THR A 159 -8.66 6.35 3.92
N ILE A 160 -8.11 6.83 2.80
CA ILE A 160 -7.46 8.14 2.71
C ILE A 160 -8.17 8.99 1.67
N TRP A 161 -8.69 10.13 2.14
CA TRP A 161 -9.34 11.13 1.32
C TRP A 161 -8.48 12.38 1.13
N GLU A 162 -8.93 13.20 0.19
CA GLU A 162 -8.51 14.59 0.07
C GLU A 162 -9.12 15.42 1.20
N ASP A 163 -8.45 16.51 1.60
CA ASP A 163 -8.80 17.27 2.80
C ASP A 163 -10.22 17.83 2.73
N GLY A 164 -10.62 18.33 1.57
CA GLY A 164 -11.97 18.86 1.34
C GLY A 164 -13.07 17.82 1.58
N LYS A 165 -12.80 16.52 1.44
CA LYS A 165 -13.80 15.47 1.69
C LYS A 165 -14.04 15.25 3.19
N TYR A 166 -12.98 15.34 4.00
CA TYR A 166 -13.14 15.31 5.46
C TYR A 166 -13.95 16.51 5.95
N GLU A 167 -13.68 17.69 5.39
CA GLU A 167 -14.43 18.91 5.70
C GLU A 167 -15.91 18.79 5.29
N GLU A 168 -16.19 18.25 4.11
CA GLU A 168 -17.57 18.02 3.64
C GLU A 168 -18.35 17.14 4.62
N ILE A 169 -17.76 16.04 5.08
CA ILE A 169 -18.40 15.09 6.00
C ILE A 169 -18.55 15.69 7.40
N PHE A 170 -17.59 16.51 7.84
CA PHE A 170 -17.61 17.10 9.18
C PHE A 170 -18.44 18.39 9.25
N ARG A 171 -18.80 18.99 8.11
CA ARG A 171 -19.59 20.24 8.01
C ARG A 171 -20.88 20.23 8.83
N PRO A 172 -21.71 19.16 8.86
CA PRO A 172 -22.91 19.13 9.69
C PRO A 172 -22.61 19.20 11.19
N VAL A 173 -21.53 18.54 11.63
CA VAL A 173 -21.07 18.56 13.02
C VAL A 173 -20.62 19.96 13.40
N MET A 174 -19.83 20.60 12.52
CA MET A 174 -19.35 21.97 12.72
C MET A 174 -20.52 22.95 12.85
N LYS A 175 -21.54 22.83 11.99
CA LYS A 175 -22.75 23.66 12.04
C LYS A 175 -23.49 23.53 13.38
N GLU A 176 -23.65 22.30 13.88
CA GLU A 176 -24.30 22.05 15.16
C GLU A 176 -23.49 22.64 16.33
N VAL A 177 -22.17 22.47 16.34
CA VAL A 177 -21.32 23.03 17.41
C VAL A 177 -21.37 24.56 17.41
N LYS A 178 -21.28 25.22 16.26
CA LYS A 178 -21.41 26.69 16.14
C LYS A 178 -22.74 27.20 16.68
N TYR A 179 -23.83 26.51 16.34
CA TYR A 179 -25.16 26.84 16.85
C TYR A 179 -25.21 26.75 18.39
N LYS A 180 -24.63 25.70 18.98
CA LYS A 180 -24.59 25.51 20.45
C LYS A 180 -23.69 26.51 21.17
N THR A 181 -22.61 26.97 20.54
CA THR A 181 -21.73 28.01 21.09
C THR A 181 -22.24 29.44 20.84
N ARG A 182 -23.41 29.60 20.20
CA ARG A 182 -23.98 30.88 19.79
C ARG A 182 -23.06 31.68 18.86
N LEU A 183 -22.20 30.99 18.11
CA LEU A 183 -21.37 31.61 17.09
C LEU A 183 -22.16 31.78 15.79
N PRO A 184 -21.94 32.88 15.05
CA PRO A 184 -22.47 33.03 13.71
C PRO A 184 -22.07 31.87 12.80
N SER A 185 -22.93 31.46 11.86
CA SER A 185 -22.63 30.35 10.95
C SER A 185 -21.43 30.62 10.04
N ASN A 186 -21.18 31.90 9.72
CA ASN A 186 -20.05 32.39 8.92
C ASN A 186 -18.75 32.58 9.73
N CYS A 187 -18.80 32.38 11.05
CA CYS A 187 -17.61 32.43 11.91
C CYS A 187 -16.57 31.41 11.44
N HIS A 188 -15.29 31.78 11.42
CA HIS A 188 -14.22 30.89 10.97
C HIS A 188 -14.05 29.69 11.94
N ASP A 189 -13.91 28.47 11.40
CA ASP A 189 -13.88 27.22 12.20
C ASP A 189 -12.71 27.18 13.20
N ASN A 190 -11.61 27.85 12.88
CA ASN A 190 -10.42 27.97 13.74
C ASN A 190 -10.74 28.39 15.18
N ILE A 191 -11.79 29.18 15.42
CA ILE A 191 -12.21 29.57 16.78
C ILE A 191 -12.59 28.35 17.62
N LEU A 192 -13.25 27.36 17.00
CA LEU A 192 -13.61 26.11 17.67
C LEU A 192 -12.45 25.11 17.73
N LEU A 193 -11.56 25.15 16.75
CA LEU A 193 -10.41 24.23 16.67
C LEU A 193 -9.24 24.66 17.56
N HIS A 194 -9.18 25.93 17.96
CA HIS A 194 -8.10 26.45 18.79
C HIS A 194 -8.18 25.87 20.21
N SER A 195 -7.04 25.41 20.73
CA SER A 195 -6.93 24.73 22.03
C SER A 195 -7.41 25.59 23.21
N ALA A 196 -7.23 26.91 23.12
CA ALA A 196 -7.64 27.84 24.19
C ALA A 196 -9.15 28.10 24.26
N GLN A 197 -9.90 27.93 23.17
CA GLN A 197 -11.30 28.38 23.09
C GLN A 197 -12.29 27.23 22.90
N GLY A 198 -12.12 26.42 21.84
CA GLY A 198 -13.14 25.43 21.49
C GLY A 198 -12.78 23.98 21.82
N LYS A 199 -11.49 23.65 22.02
CA LYS A 199 -10.98 22.29 22.29
C LYS A 199 -11.53 21.21 21.32
N LEU A 200 -12.15 21.59 20.20
CA LEU A 200 -12.74 20.68 19.24
C LEU A 200 -11.61 20.14 18.38
N LYS A 201 -11.44 18.82 18.37
CA LYS A 201 -10.44 18.20 17.50
C LYS A 201 -10.93 18.26 16.06
N ASN A 202 -10.01 18.57 15.16
CA ASN A 202 -10.28 18.55 13.73
C ASN A 202 -10.26 17.09 13.23
N LEU A 203 -11.29 16.68 12.49
CA LEU A 203 -11.42 15.31 11.97
C LEU A 203 -10.23 14.92 11.08
N TRP A 204 -9.87 15.74 10.09
CA TRP A 204 -8.80 15.39 9.16
C TRP A 204 -7.45 15.31 9.89
N ARG A 205 -7.18 16.24 10.82
CA ARG A 205 -5.92 16.23 11.60
C ARG A 205 -5.81 14.97 12.45
N ASN A 206 -6.89 14.62 13.14
CA ASN A 206 -6.93 13.44 13.99
C ASN A 206 -6.78 12.16 13.16
N GLN A 207 -7.51 12.06 12.05
CA GLN A 207 -7.45 10.89 11.16
C GLN A 207 -6.07 10.70 10.55
N VAL A 208 -5.52 11.74 9.93
CA VAL A 208 -4.21 11.68 9.25
C VAL A 208 -3.11 11.39 10.27
N GLY A 209 -3.14 12.04 11.44
CA GLY A 209 -2.21 11.77 12.53
C GLY A 209 -2.23 10.29 12.93
N ALA A 210 -3.41 9.73 13.22
CA ALA A 210 -3.55 8.32 13.58
C ALA A 210 -3.04 7.37 12.48
N GLN A 211 -3.38 7.64 11.22
CA GLN A 211 -2.96 6.81 10.08
C GLN A 211 -1.44 6.84 9.86
N ILE A 212 -0.81 8.01 9.95
CA ILE A 212 0.65 8.15 9.82
C ILE A 212 1.34 7.45 10.99
N THR A 213 0.85 7.64 12.22
CA THR A 213 1.41 6.97 13.40
C THR A 213 1.33 5.45 13.26
N GLU A 214 0.16 4.90 12.90
CA GLU A 214 0.00 3.46 12.69
C GLU A 214 0.88 2.94 11.55
N PHE A 215 0.98 3.69 10.45
CA PHE A 215 1.85 3.35 9.34
C PHE A 215 3.31 3.24 9.79
N LEU A 216 3.81 4.21 10.57
CA LEU A 216 5.17 4.20 11.11
C LEU A 216 5.40 3.04 12.08
N VAL A 217 4.46 2.79 13.00
CA VAL A 217 4.54 1.65 13.92
C VAL A 217 4.57 0.32 13.16
N THR A 218 3.71 0.17 12.16
CA THR A 218 3.62 -1.04 11.34
C THR A 218 4.88 -1.24 10.52
N LEU A 219 5.38 -0.19 9.86
CA LEU A 219 6.57 -0.23 9.01
C LEU A 219 7.82 -0.69 9.77
N ASN A 220 7.92 -0.32 11.04
CA ASN A 220 9.04 -0.69 11.93
C ASN A 220 8.80 -1.99 12.73
N SER A 221 7.64 -2.64 12.57
CA SER A 221 7.35 -3.90 13.25
C SER A 221 7.86 -5.11 12.46
N LYS A 222 8.12 -6.23 13.15
CA LYS A 222 8.45 -7.53 12.54
C LYS A 222 7.19 -8.40 12.46
N SER A 223 6.18 -7.95 11.73
CA SER A 223 4.88 -8.63 11.63
C SER A 223 4.53 -8.96 10.18
N LYS A 224 3.66 -9.96 9.95
CA LYS A 224 3.09 -10.23 8.62
C LYS A 224 2.44 -8.97 8.01
N GLN A 225 1.85 -8.11 8.85
CA GLN A 225 1.28 -6.82 8.42
C GLN A 225 2.35 -5.87 7.88
N ALA A 226 3.52 -5.80 8.52
CA ALA A 226 4.66 -5.03 8.04
C ALA A 226 5.14 -5.52 6.68
N ASP A 227 5.23 -6.84 6.49
CA ASP A 227 5.66 -7.43 5.22
C ASP A 227 4.67 -7.09 4.09
N ILE A 228 3.36 -7.18 4.37
CA ILE A 228 2.31 -6.76 3.42
C ILE A 228 2.44 -5.28 3.09
N LEU A 229 2.67 -4.43 4.09
CA LEU A 229 2.86 -2.99 3.92
C LEU A 229 4.09 -2.70 3.03
N LYS A 230 5.24 -3.30 3.35
CA LYS A 230 6.50 -3.16 2.61
C LYS A 230 6.34 -3.63 1.16
N MET A 231 5.71 -4.80 0.94
CA MET A 231 5.42 -5.32 -0.40
C MET A 231 4.48 -4.40 -1.20
N ARG A 232 3.47 -3.78 -0.56
CA ARG A 232 2.59 -2.79 -1.22
C ARG A 232 3.34 -1.53 -1.63
N LEU A 233 4.31 -1.08 -0.84
CA LEU A 233 5.19 0.03 -1.18
C LEU A 233 6.15 -0.34 -2.33
N LYS A 234 6.81 -1.49 -2.27
CA LYS A 234 7.63 -2.03 -3.37
C LYS A 234 6.85 -2.13 -4.69
N LYS A 235 5.59 -2.58 -4.63
CA LYS A 235 4.70 -2.60 -5.79
C LYS A 235 4.40 -1.20 -6.34
N ALA A 236 4.26 -0.18 -5.48
CA ALA A 236 4.13 1.20 -5.92
C ALA A 236 5.43 1.70 -6.57
N GLN A 237 6.58 1.38 -5.97
CA GLN A 237 7.90 1.77 -6.45
C GLN A 237 8.13 1.29 -7.89
N LEU A 238 7.88 0.00 -8.15
CA LEU A 238 7.96 -0.57 -9.51
C LEU A 238 6.99 0.13 -10.46
N LYS A 239 5.72 0.33 -10.06
CA LYS A 239 4.69 0.96 -10.90
C LYS A 239 5.03 2.41 -11.29
N LEU A 240 5.72 3.13 -10.40
CA LEU A 240 6.15 4.51 -10.61
C LEU A 240 7.53 4.63 -11.26
N ASN A 241 8.18 3.49 -11.55
CA ASN A 241 9.52 3.41 -12.11
C ASN A 241 10.56 4.17 -11.26
N ILE A 242 10.47 4.00 -9.94
CA ILE A 242 11.42 4.57 -8.99
C ILE A 242 12.47 3.49 -8.70
N THR A 243 13.74 3.85 -8.81
CA THR A 243 14.87 2.90 -8.63
C THR A 243 15.51 3.00 -7.25
N THR A 244 15.26 4.10 -6.52
CA THR A 244 15.70 4.29 -5.13
C THR A 244 14.57 3.94 -4.15
N CYS A 245 14.88 3.88 -2.86
CA CYS A 245 13.88 3.64 -1.82
C CYS A 245 12.73 4.67 -1.90
N ILE A 246 11.50 4.19 -2.11
CA ILE A 246 10.31 5.04 -2.27
C ILE A 246 10.02 5.93 -1.05
N LEU A 247 10.47 5.54 0.15
CA LEU A 247 10.30 6.32 1.38
C LEU A 247 11.17 7.59 1.40
N LEU A 248 12.33 7.54 0.73
CA LEU A 248 13.30 8.64 0.70
C LEU A 248 13.09 9.58 -0.48
N MET A 249 12.12 9.26 -1.33
CA MET A 249 11.80 10.05 -2.51
C MET A 249 11.20 11.38 -2.09
N GLU A 250 11.78 12.48 -2.58
CA GLU A 250 11.14 13.79 -2.47
C GLU A 250 9.90 13.82 -3.37
N PRO A 251 8.70 14.07 -2.82
CA PRO A 251 7.50 14.19 -3.63
C PRO A 251 7.50 15.53 -4.34
N ASP A 252 8.10 15.55 -5.51
CA ASP A 252 7.99 16.64 -6.45
C ASP A 252 6.70 16.52 -7.29
N VAL A 253 6.52 17.42 -8.26
CA VAL A 253 5.40 17.37 -9.21
C VAL A 253 5.43 16.13 -10.12
N THR A 254 6.43 15.24 -10.04
CA THR A 254 6.58 14.09 -10.93
C THR A 254 5.93 12.82 -10.41
N VAL A 255 5.38 12.86 -9.20
CA VAL A 255 4.80 11.70 -8.54
C VAL A 255 3.28 11.89 -8.37
N PRO A 256 2.45 10.85 -8.61
CA PRO A 256 1.01 10.94 -8.39
C PRO A 256 0.66 11.15 -6.91
N ASN A 257 -0.29 12.03 -6.62
CA ASN A 257 -0.77 12.24 -5.23
C ASN A 257 -1.50 11.01 -4.66
N LYS A 258 -2.00 10.11 -5.52
CA LYS A 258 -2.74 8.92 -5.10
C LYS A 258 -2.55 7.77 -6.08
N ILE A 259 -2.46 6.55 -5.55
CA ILE A 259 -2.54 5.31 -6.31
C ILE A 259 -3.79 4.55 -5.86
N GLN A 260 -4.63 4.17 -6.83
CA GLN A 260 -5.80 3.35 -6.57
C GLN A 260 -5.39 2.00 -5.97
N ASN A 261 -6.12 1.55 -4.94
CA ASN A 261 -5.92 0.27 -4.25
C ASN A 261 -4.52 0.08 -3.65
N ASN A 262 -3.87 1.17 -3.25
CA ASN A 262 -2.61 1.13 -2.50
C ASN A 262 -2.65 2.08 -1.29
N TYR A 263 -3.20 1.59 -0.18
CA TYR A 263 -3.29 2.34 1.07
C TYR A 263 -1.91 2.80 1.56
N ALA A 264 -0.93 1.90 1.61
CA ALA A 264 0.42 2.17 2.12
C ALA A 264 1.07 3.37 1.43
N TYR A 265 1.05 3.36 0.09
CA TYR A 265 1.56 4.47 -0.71
C TYR A 265 0.81 5.78 -0.44
N ASN A 266 -0.53 5.72 -0.33
CA ASN A 266 -1.33 6.91 -0.10
C ASN A 266 -1.07 7.51 1.29
N VAL A 267 -0.81 6.70 2.33
CA VAL A 267 -0.42 7.21 3.67
C VAL A 267 0.94 7.90 3.58
N MET A 268 1.93 7.22 2.99
CA MET A 268 3.28 7.76 2.81
C MET A 268 3.23 9.10 2.05
N ARG A 269 2.48 9.16 0.93
CA ARG A 269 2.33 10.38 0.15
C ARG A 269 1.64 11.49 0.94
N LYS A 270 0.63 11.16 1.73
CA LYS A 270 -0.07 12.12 2.61
C LYS A 270 0.85 12.63 3.71
N ALA A 271 1.72 11.79 4.29
CA ALA A 271 2.70 12.22 5.27
C ALA A 271 3.62 13.30 4.70
N HIS A 272 4.08 13.13 3.46
CA HIS A 272 4.88 14.16 2.82
C HIS A 272 4.12 15.47 2.53
N ASP A 273 2.80 15.43 2.27
CA ASP A 273 2.00 16.66 2.15
C ASP A 273 2.03 17.49 3.45
N TYR A 274 2.28 16.85 4.59
CA TYR A 274 2.49 17.49 5.90
C TYR A 274 3.96 17.61 6.30
N LEU A 275 4.88 17.57 5.32
CA LEU A 275 6.31 17.80 5.51
C LEU A 275 7.02 16.76 6.41
N PHE A 276 6.43 15.58 6.61
CA PHE A 276 7.15 14.47 7.24
C PHE A 276 8.28 14.00 6.32
N LYS A 277 9.47 13.82 6.90
CA LYS A 277 10.64 13.25 6.23
C LYS A 277 10.92 11.87 6.81
N PHE A 278 11.02 10.87 5.94
CA PHE A 278 11.49 9.54 6.33
C PHE A 278 13.01 9.54 6.29
N GLN A 279 13.63 8.89 7.27
CA GLN A 279 15.09 8.73 7.32
C GLN A 279 15.50 7.35 6.79
N PRO A 280 16.69 7.24 6.18
CA PRO A 280 17.22 5.96 5.73
C PRO A 280 17.41 5.01 6.92
N LEU A 281 16.94 3.78 6.77
CA LEU A 281 17.33 2.63 7.60
C LEU A 281 18.46 1.86 6.90
N ALA A 282 19.26 1.07 7.63
CA ALA A 282 20.24 0.17 7.01
C ALA A 282 19.59 -0.78 5.97
N GLU A 283 18.32 -1.15 6.18
CA GLU A 283 17.51 -1.93 5.24
C GLU A 283 17.17 -1.19 3.92
N SER A 284 17.46 0.11 3.78
CA SER A 284 17.05 0.90 2.61
C SER A 284 17.75 0.47 1.32
N GLU A 285 18.95 -0.11 1.42
CA GLU A 285 19.68 -0.70 0.29
C GLU A 285 18.89 -1.85 -0.35
N GLU A 286 18.09 -2.59 0.44
CA GLU A 286 17.23 -3.67 -0.07
C GLU A 286 16.05 -3.18 -0.92
N TRP A 287 15.83 -1.87 -0.95
CA TRP A 287 14.81 -1.20 -1.74
C TRP A 287 15.38 -0.57 -3.01
N GLU A 288 16.69 -0.59 -3.19
CA GLU A 288 17.32 -0.08 -4.40
C GLU A 288 17.23 -1.12 -5.52
N ILE A 289 16.90 -0.64 -6.71
CA ILE A 289 16.92 -1.40 -7.96
C ILE A 289 18.19 -1.00 -8.67
N GLN A 290 19.16 -1.91 -8.72
CA GLN A 290 20.44 -1.66 -9.38
C GLN A 290 20.23 -1.60 -10.90
N ILE A 291 20.57 -0.45 -11.47
CA ILE A 291 20.50 -0.16 -12.90
C ILE A 291 21.84 0.35 -13.41
N ILE A 292 22.12 0.16 -14.70
CA ILE A 292 23.25 0.84 -15.36
C ILE A 292 22.71 2.06 -16.10
N GLY A 293 23.37 3.19 -15.89
CA GLY A 293 23.01 4.47 -16.51
C GLY A 293 21.79 5.14 -15.86
N PRO A 294 21.21 6.15 -16.53
CA PRO A 294 20.12 6.93 -15.98
C PRO A 294 18.81 6.12 -15.94
N SER A 295 18.02 6.33 -14.88
CA SER A 295 16.67 5.77 -14.81
C SER A 295 15.76 6.41 -15.87
N ILE A 296 14.79 5.66 -16.38
CA ILE A 296 13.81 6.15 -17.35
C ILE A 296 13.09 7.39 -16.81
N ARG A 297 12.73 7.37 -15.53
CA ARG A 297 12.07 8.49 -14.85
C ARG A 297 12.93 9.75 -14.91
N ASN A 298 14.17 9.69 -14.44
CA ASN A 298 15.05 10.85 -14.40
C ASN A 298 15.34 11.36 -15.82
N PHE A 299 15.61 10.44 -16.75
CA PHE A 299 15.87 10.76 -18.14
C PHE A 299 14.71 11.50 -18.82
N VAL A 300 13.48 11.00 -18.69
CA VAL A 300 12.29 11.63 -19.31
C VAL A 300 12.04 13.03 -18.76
N TYR A 301 12.26 13.24 -17.45
CA TYR A 301 12.09 14.57 -16.86
C TYR A 301 13.17 15.56 -17.26
N GLN A 302 14.42 15.10 -17.39
CA GLN A 302 15.55 15.93 -17.84
C GLN A 302 15.49 16.26 -19.33
N GLN A 303 15.24 15.28 -20.20
CA GLN A 303 15.33 15.44 -21.65
C GLN A 303 14.08 16.04 -22.30
N ALA A 304 12.93 15.99 -21.62
CA ALA A 304 11.66 16.47 -22.17
C ALA A 304 11.00 17.58 -21.31
N PRO A 305 11.67 18.68 -20.94
CA PRO A 305 11.12 19.66 -20.00
C PRO A 305 9.77 20.23 -20.45
N LYS A 306 9.62 20.49 -21.76
CA LYS A 306 8.41 21.04 -22.40
C LYS A 306 7.26 20.04 -22.58
N MET A 307 7.50 18.73 -22.42
CA MET A 307 6.45 17.71 -22.58
C MET A 307 5.43 17.76 -21.43
N CYS A 308 4.16 17.56 -21.74
CA CYS A 308 3.11 17.60 -20.71
C CYS A 308 3.30 16.47 -19.68
N LYS A 309 2.94 16.74 -18.41
CA LYS A 309 3.08 15.77 -17.30
C LYS A 309 2.37 14.45 -17.57
N LYS A 310 1.22 14.49 -18.26
CA LYS A 310 0.44 13.28 -18.58
C LYS A 310 1.20 12.33 -19.51
N ASP A 311 1.91 12.85 -20.50
CA ASP A 311 2.68 12.05 -21.45
C ASP A 311 3.95 11.48 -20.81
N LYS A 312 4.65 12.28 -19.99
CA LYS A 312 5.80 11.79 -19.20
C LYS A 312 5.39 10.60 -18.32
N GLU A 313 4.31 10.76 -17.56
CA GLU A 313 3.81 9.73 -16.66
C GLU A 313 3.31 8.49 -17.43
N LEU A 314 2.72 8.68 -18.62
CA LEU A 314 2.35 7.58 -19.50
C LEU A 314 3.58 6.77 -19.91
N ILE A 315 4.65 7.43 -20.35
CA ILE A 315 5.91 6.79 -20.74
C ILE A 315 6.48 5.99 -19.56
N ILE A 316 6.62 6.63 -18.40
CA ILE A 316 7.22 6.05 -17.19
C ILE A 316 6.45 4.81 -16.73
N ARG A 317 5.12 4.90 -16.63
CA ARG A 317 4.26 3.77 -16.21
C ARG A 317 4.29 2.63 -17.21
N LYS A 318 4.29 2.94 -18.51
CA LYS A 318 4.31 1.91 -19.55
C LYS A 318 5.68 1.23 -19.62
N ALA A 319 6.78 1.98 -19.53
CA ALA A 319 8.13 1.41 -19.40
C ALA A 319 8.24 0.46 -18.20
N ALA A 320 7.77 0.88 -17.03
CA ALA A 320 7.73 0.04 -15.83
C ALA A 320 6.90 -1.24 -16.02
N ALA A 321 5.78 -1.17 -16.74
CA ALA A 321 4.95 -2.35 -17.03
C ALA A 321 5.62 -3.36 -17.98
N PHE A 322 6.74 -2.99 -18.60
CA PHE A 322 7.61 -3.83 -19.42
C PHE A 322 8.96 -4.09 -18.73
N SER A 323 9.07 -3.84 -17.41
CA SER A 323 10.31 -4.02 -16.64
C SER A 323 11.50 -3.22 -17.18
N ILE A 324 11.22 -2.08 -17.80
CA ILE A 324 12.22 -1.13 -18.30
C ILE A 324 12.36 0.00 -17.28
N HIS A 325 13.49 0.03 -16.58
CA HIS A 325 13.79 1.01 -15.53
C HIS A 325 15.02 1.86 -15.83
N GLY A 326 15.97 1.37 -16.63
CA GLY A 326 17.13 2.11 -17.13
C GLY A 326 17.01 2.41 -18.62
N VAL A 327 17.55 3.55 -19.06
CA VAL A 327 17.56 3.94 -20.48
C VAL A 327 18.38 2.97 -21.33
N LEU A 328 19.49 2.46 -20.79
CA LEU A 328 20.39 1.56 -21.51
C LEU A 328 19.76 0.20 -21.82
N GLN A 329 18.64 -0.17 -21.19
CA GLN A 329 17.86 -1.35 -21.58
C GLN A 329 17.18 -1.21 -22.96
N LEU A 330 17.16 0.00 -23.52
CA LEU A 330 16.52 0.32 -24.80
C LEU A 330 17.52 0.60 -25.92
N VAL A 331 18.81 0.45 -25.64
CA VAL A 331 19.90 0.72 -26.59
C VAL A 331 20.57 -0.61 -26.95
N THR A 332 21.15 -0.69 -28.15
CA THR A 332 21.96 -1.83 -28.58
C THR A 332 23.25 -1.96 -27.74
N GLN A 333 23.88 -3.13 -27.75
CA GLN A 333 25.09 -3.44 -26.95
C GLN A 333 26.31 -2.59 -27.30
N ASP A 334 26.31 -1.95 -28.45
CA ASP A 334 27.33 -1.03 -28.95
C ASP A 334 26.92 0.44 -28.77
N ALA A 335 25.78 0.69 -28.13
CA ALA A 335 25.15 2.01 -27.99
C ALA A 335 24.83 2.74 -29.31
N SER A 336 24.98 2.09 -30.47
CA SER A 336 24.86 2.71 -31.79
C SER A 336 23.41 2.98 -32.23
N GLY A 337 22.45 2.29 -31.62
CA GLY A 337 21.05 2.39 -32.00
C GLY A 337 20.07 2.02 -30.89
N THR A 338 18.80 2.26 -31.14
CA THR A 338 17.72 1.90 -30.21
C THR A 338 17.10 0.56 -30.59
N LEU A 339 16.82 -0.28 -29.58
CA LEU A 339 16.12 -1.54 -29.78
C LEU A 339 14.74 -1.30 -30.43
N THR A 340 14.34 -2.22 -31.29
CA THR A 340 13.02 -2.22 -31.92
C THR A 340 11.95 -2.71 -30.94
N TRP A 341 10.70 -2.35 -31.22
CA TRP A 341 9.56 -2.82 -30.42
C TRP A 341 9.44 -4.35 -30.40
N LEU A 342 9.76 -5.01 -31.51
CA LEU A 342 9.78 -6.47 -31.63
C LEU A 342 10.79 -7.08 -30.67
N GLN A 343 12.04 -6.59 -30.68
CA GLN A 343 13.09 -7.07 -29.77
C GLN A 343 12.71 -6.90 -28.30
N ILE A 344 12.08 -5.77 -27.93
CA ILE A 344 11.63 -5.55 -26.54
C ILE A 344 10.52 -6.52 -26.16
N CYS A 345 9.60 -6.82 -27.07
CA CYS A 345 8.56 -7.81 -26.84
C CYS A 345 9.16 -9.21 -26.66
N ASP A 346 10.15 -9.57 -27.49
CA ASP A 346 10.82 -10.86 -27.44
C ASP A 346 11.59 -11.05 -26.11
N ILE A 347 12.38 -10.04 -25.70
CA ILE A 347 13.10 -10.03 -24.41
C ILE A 347 12.14 -10.21 -23.24
N ASN A 348 10.96 -9.57 -23.31
CA ASN A 348 9.95 -9.64 -22.25
C ASN A 348 8.98 -10.82 -22.39
N LYS A 349 9.20 -11.72 -23.36
CA LYS A 349 8.32 -12.87 -23.64
C LYS A 349 6.85 -12.46 -23.84
N ARG A 350 6.61 -11.37 -24.57
CA ARG A 350 5.28 -10.82 -24.86
C ARG A 350 4.96 -10.89 -26.36
N PRO A 351 3.69 -11.10 -26.74
CA PRO A 351 3.30 -11.09 -28.14
C PRO A 351 3.37 -9.67 -28.72
N ALA A 352 4.14 -9.50 -29.79
CA ALA A 352 4.26 -8.23 -30.53
C ALA A 352 3.10 -8.02 -31.52
N ARG A 353 1.85 -8.11 -31.06
CA ARG A 353 0.67 -7.96 -31.92
C ARG A 353 0.22 -6.49 -32.01
N GLY A 354 0.02 -6.02 -33.24
CA GLY A 354 -0.61 -4.72 -33.53
C GLY A 354 0.36 -3.54 -33.70
N ARG A 355 -0.20 -2.33 -33.67
CA ARG A 355 0.53 -1.07 -33.90
C ARG A 355 1.53 -0.78 -32.77
N ILE A 356 2.69 -0.23 -33.13
CA ILE A 356 3.71 0.22 -32.16
C ILE A 356 3.06 1.22 -31.19
N PRO A 357 3.21 1.03 -29.86
CA PRO A 357 2.62 1.92 -28.88
C PRO A 357 3.19 3.34 -28.95
N ARG A 358 2.31 4.35 -28.89
CA ARG A 358 2.70 5.78 -28.91
C ARG A 358 3.75 6.13 -27.83
N TRP A 359 3.61 5.60 -26.62
CA TRP A 359 4.55 5.85 -25.52
C TRP A 359 5.97 5.40 -25.86
N PHE A 360 6.10 4.29 -26.59
CA PHE A 360 7.38 3.73 -26.99
C PHE A 360 8.02 4.58 -28.09
N THR A 361 7.23 5.00 -29.08
CA THR A 361 7.70 5.93 -30.12
C THR A 361 8.20 7.24 -29.52
N LEU A 362 7.46 7.81 -28.56
CA LEU A 362 7.88 9.03 -27.87
C LEU A 362 9.19 8.84 -27.11
N LEU A 363 9.30 7.75 -26.33
CA LEU A 363 10.52 7.45 -25.59
C LEU A 363 11.71 7.22 -26.52
N ARG A 364 11.52 6.48 -27.62
CA ARG A 364 12.55 6.23 -28.63
C ARG A 364 13.06 7.53 -29.25
N ASN A 365 12.15 8.44 -29.62
CA ASN A 365 12.53 9.75 -30.17
C ASN A 365 13.33 10.58 -29.15
N LEU A 366 12.97 10.52 -27.86
CA LEU A 366 13.75 11.19 -26.82
C LEU A 366 15.16 10.62 -26.69
N ILE A 367 15.31 9.30 -26.79
CA ILE A 367 16.61 8.62 -26.74
C ILE A 367 17.45 8.97 -27.97
N GLN A 368 16.87 8.93 -29.17
CA GLN A 368 17.58 9.26 -30.41
C GLN A 368 18.06 10.71 -30.49
N ASN A 369 17.36 11.64 -29.82
CA ASN A 369 17.73 13.05 -29.77
C ASN A 369 18.67 13.41 -28.61
N ALA A 370 19.03 12.45 -27.75
CA ALA A 370 19.90 12.69 -26.61
C ALA A 370 21.37 12.53 -27.00
N HIS A 371 22.12 13.63 -27.01
CA HIS A 371 23.53 13.67 -27.43
C HIS A 371 24.51 13.03 -26.42
N ASP A 372 24.09 12.75 -25.19
CA ASP A 372 24.97 12.34 -24.09
C ASP A 372 24.93 10.83 -23.76
N LEU A 373 24.22 10.01 -24.53
CA LEU A 373 24.02 8.59 -24.20
C LEU A 373 25.32 7.77 -24.22
N GLU A 374 26.25 8.11 -25.11
CA GLU A 374 27.57 7.44 -25.23
C GLU A 374 28.42 7.62 -23.96
N ASN A 375 28.30 8.76 -23.27
CA ASN A 375 29.04 9.05 -22.04
C ASN A 375 28.66 8.11 -20.88
N TYR A 376 27.40 7.65 -20.84
CA TYR A 376 26.92 6.70 -19.84
C TYR A 376 27.41 5.27 -20.10
N TYR A 377 27.71 4.92 -21.35
CA TYR A 377 28.25 3.61 -21.72
C TYR A 377 29.72 3.49 -21.30
N ILE A 378 30.52 4.53 -21.57
CA ILE A 378 31.98 4.58 -21.28
C ILE A 378 32.27 4.53 -19.78
N THR A 379 31.42 5.11 -18.93
CA THR A 379 31.57 5.05 -17.47
C THR A 379 31.25 3.68 -16.88
N SER A 380 30.45 2.85 -17.57
CA SER A 380 30.08 1.50 -17.13
C SER A 380 31.06 0.40 -17.56
N ALA A 381 31.90 0.66 -18.56
CA ALA A 381 32.86 -0.31 -19.13
C ALA A 381 34.25 -0.31 -18.46
N LYS A 382 34.53 0.58 -17.49
CA LYS A 382 35.78 0.50 -16.72
C LYS A 382 35.69 -0.67 -15.73
N PRO A 383 36.51 -1.73 -15.87
CA PRO A 383 36.56 -2.78 -14.87
C PRO A 383 37.08 -2.17 -13.57
N ASN A 384 36.48 -2.55 -12.45
CA ASN A 384 37.00 -2.27 -11.12
C ASN A 384 38.28 -3.09 -10.90
N ASN A 385 39.38 -2.74 -11.56
CA ASN A 385 40.71 -3.24 -11.24
C ASN A 385 41.21 -2.53 -9.97
N LYS A 386 40.62 -2.87 -8.82
CA LYS A 386 41.34 -2.76 -7.55
C LYS A 386 42.32 -3.93 -7.49
N LYS A 387 43.58 -3.60 -7.81
CA LYS A 387 44.82 -4.32 -7.54
C LYS A 387 44.65 -5.57 -6.66
N ARG A 388 44.80 -6.75 -7.27
CA ARG A 388 45.50 -7.88 -6.65
C ARG A 388 46.98 -7.66 -6.91
N ASP A 389 47.63 -6.87 -6.07
CA ASP A 389 49.09 -6.75 -6.01
C ASP A 389 49.47 -6.51 -4.55
N SER A 390 49.34 -7.55 -3.74
CA SER A 390 49.96 -7.63 -2.42
C SER A 390 49.98 -9.10 -1.97
N ASP A 391 50.69 -9.93 -2.72
CA ASP A 391 51.26 -11.19 -2.27
C ASP A 391 52.38 -11.51 -3.26
N ILE A 392 53.54 -11.94 -2.75
CA ILE A 392 54.84 -12.06 -3.44
C ILE A 392 55.73 -10.81 -3.28
N ASN A 393 56.29 -10.63 -2.08
CA ASN A 393 57.76 -10.55 -1.88
C ASN A 393 58.09 -10.31 -0.40
N GLU A 394 58.11 -11.38 0.40
CA GLU A 394 58.96 -11.47 1.59
C GLU A 394 59.58 -12.87 1.64
N LYS A 395 60.71 -13.01 0.93
CA LYS A 395 61.80 -13.92 1.27
C LYS A 395 63.10 -13.22 0.89
N ASN A 396 63.73 -12.60 1.87
CA ASN A 396 65.17 -12.65 2.15
C ASN A 396 65.45 -11.96 3.48
#